data_AF-H6Q992-F1
#
_entry.id   AF-H6Q992-F1
#
_cell.length_a   1.000
_cell.length_b   1.000
_cell.length_c   1.000
_cell.angle_alpha   90.00
_cell.angle_beta   90.00
_cell.angle_gamma   90.00
#
_symmetry.space_group_name_H-M   'P 1'
#
loop_
_entity.id
_entity.type
_entity.pdbx_description
1 polymer ?
#
loop_
_entity_poly.entity_id
_entity_poly.type
_entity_poly.pdbx_seq_one_letter_code
_entity_poly.pdbx_strand_id
1 'polypeptide(L)'
;MLICSTHLRDGLVKKLALFSALVVYSFLWLIIPWTRAVALFVAGAAFFWILFFSSLIVEVKRREVVVALVLSLPFALAAISTEAFIWYGLGPLAALIWLIYLAKRAYVSLLKGILFVLSTLWLHVLMLVAVDVLTGGVLTRAYDLGLNPLQRWNIPIITLADAVALLVAAEVVNGLFRLWPSKPRAGPQTSRTTIKE
;
A
#
# COMPACT_ATOMS: atom_id res chain seq x y z
N MET A 1 -15.40 -12.11 26.91
CA MET A 1 -14.82 -10.86 26.39
C MET A 1 -13.34 -10.98 25.95
N LEU A 2 -12.79 -12.19 25.73
CA LEU A 2 -11.37 -12.40 25.35
C LEU A 2 -11.14 -12.63 23.83
N ILE A 3 -12.15 -13.06 23.08
CA ILE A 3 -12.01 -13.46 21.67
C ILE A 3 -11.88 -12.24 20.72
N CYS A 4 -12.37 -11.07 21.13
CA CYS A 4 -12.27 -9.85 20.33
C CYS A 4 -10.84 -9.24 20.36
N SER A 5 -10.06 -9.54 21.42
CA SER A 5 -8.70 -9.01 21.58
C SER A 5 -7.67 -9.72 20.70
N THR A 6 -7.82 -11.03 20.48
CA THR A 6 -6.88 -11.82 19.68
C THR A 6 -6.94 -11.45 18.20
N HIS A 7 -8.14 -11.33 17.62
CA HIS A 7 -8.31 -10.97 16.21
C HIS A 7 -7.79 -9.57 15.87
N LEU A 8 -7.97 -8.59 16.77
CA LEU A 8 -7.40 -7.24 16.62
C LEU A 8 -5.87 -7.26 16.70
N ARG A 9 -5.31 -8.08 17.60
CA ARG A 9 -3.87 -8.27 17.76
C ARG A 9 -3.27 -8.94 16.53
N ASP A 10 -3.91 -9.97 15.98
CA ASP A 10 -3.42 -10.72 14.83
C ASP A 10 -3.36 -9.85 13.55
N GLY A 11 -4.35 -8.97 13.36
CA GLY A 11 -4.35 -8.01 12.26
C GLY A 11 -3.19 -7.00 12.37
N LEU A 12 -2.94 -6.46 13.57
CA LEU A 12 -1.83 -5.54 13.81
C LEU A 12 -0.47 -6.22 13.61
N VAL A 13 -0.31 -7.45 14.11
CA VAL A 13 0.92 -8.24 13.95
C VAL A 13 1.24 -8.45 12.48
N LYS A 14 0.23 -8.78 11.64
CA LYS A 14 0.43 -8.93 10.19
C LYS A 14 0.85 -7.63 9.50
N LYS A 15 0.23 -6.49 9.84
CA LYS A 15 0.62 -5.17 9.32
C LYS A 15 2.08 -4.85 9.67
N LEU A 16 2.45 -5.06 10.94
CA LEU A 16 3.82 -4.83 11.42
C LEU A 16 4.82 -5.81 10.79
N ALA A 17 4.44 -7.05 10.55
CA ALA A 17 5.28 -8.03 9.87
C ALA A 17 5.54 -7.62 8.42
N LEU A 18 4.53 -7.13 7.68
CA LEU A 18 4.71 -6.66 6.31
C LEU A 18 5.48 -5.35 6.24
N PHE A 19 5.24 -4.42 7.16
CA PHE A 19 6.07 -3.22 7.35
C PHE A 19 7.54 -3.61 7.56
N SER A 20 7.79 -4.51 8.52
CA SER A 20 9.14 -4.96 8.85
C SER A 20 9.78 -5.70 7.68
N ALA A 21 9.03 -6.53 6.95
CA ALA A 21 9.52 -7.24 5.77
C ALA A 21 9.95 -6.25 4.67
N LEU A 22 9.14 -5.22 4.39
CA LEU A 22 9.47 -4.17 3.43
C LEU A 22 10.75 -3.42 3.83
N VAL A 23 10.84 -3.00 5.11
CA VAL A 23 12.01 -2.28 5.61
C VAL A 23 13.25 -3.18 5.62
N VAL A 24 13.17 -4.40 6.14
CA VAL A 24 14.31 -5.35 6.15
C VAL A 24 14.75 -5.70 4.74
N TYR A 25 13.81 -5.89 3.80
CA TYR A 25 14.13 -6.13 2.40
C TYR A 25 14.93 -4.96 1.80
N SER A 26 14.61 -3.71 2.16
CA SER A 26 15.36 -2.54 1.69
C SER A 26 16.83 -2.53 2.11
N PHE A 27 17.17 -3.13 3.26
CA PHE A 27 18.55 -3.27 3.72
C PHE A 27 19.37 -4.24 2.85
N LEU A 28 18.74 -5.13 2.08
CA LEU A 28 19.45 -5.95 1.10
C LEU A 28 20.15 -5.09 0.03
N TRP A 29 19.72 -3.84 -0.16
CA TRP A 29 20.41 -2.88 -1.00
C TRP A 29 21.84 -2.58 -0.55
N LEU A 30 22.12 -2.64 0.75
CA LEU A 30 23.45 -2.38 1.29
C LEU A 30 24.43 -3.50 0.94
N ILE A 31 23.93 -4.74 0.93
CA ILE A 31 24.76 -5.95 0.91
C ILE A 31 25.03 -6.39 -0.53
N ILE A 32 23.99 -6.41 -1.37
CA ILE A 32 24.06 -7.03 -2.70
C ILE A 32 24.45 -5.96 -3.75
N PRO A 33 25.46 -6.20 -4.61
CA PRO A 33 25.78 -5.31 -5.72
C PRO A 33 24.78 -5.50 -6.87
N TRP A 34 23.64 -4.83 -6.77
CA TRP A 34 22.47 -5.08 -7.63
C TRP A 34 22.70 -4.90 -9.12
N THR A 35 23.67 -4.11 -9.59
CA THR A 35 24.11 -4.01 -11.00
C THR A 35 23.00 -4.24 -12.05
N ARG A 36 22.89 -5.46 -12.61
CA ARG A 36 21.88 -5.85 -13.60
C ARG A 36 20.58 -6.42 -12.99
N ALA A 37 20.62 -6.83 -11.73
CA ALA A 37 19.50 -7.32 -10.94
C ALA A 37 18.69 -6.20 -10.25
N VAL A 38 18.94 -4.92 -10.56
CA VAL A 38 18.20 -3.78 -9.98
C VAL A 38 16.68 -3.92 -10.19
N ALA A 39 16.24 -4.37 -11.36
CA ALA A 39 14.81 -4.56 -11.60
C ALA A 39 14.20 -5.67 -10.73
N LEU A 40 14.99 -6.71 -10.38
CA LEU A 40 14.55 -7.75 -9.45
C LEU A 40 14.40 -7.18 -8.03
N PHE A 41 15.31 -6.29 -7.62
CA PHE A 41 15.16 -5.56 -6.37
C PHE A 41 13.86 -4.76 -6.34
N VAL A 42 13.64 -3.94 -7.38
CA VAL A 42 12.44 -3.10 -7.52
C VAL A 42 11.17 -3.95 -7.53
N ALA A 43 11.17 -5.10 -8.20
CA ALA A 43 10.04 -6.02 -8.20
C ALA A 43 9.74 -6.56 -6.79
N GLY A 44 10.76 -6.99 -6.05
CA GLY A 44 10.56 -7.41 -4.65
C GLY A 44 10.09 -6.27 -3.75
N ALA A 45 10.61 -5.05 -3.94
CA ALA A 45 10.15 -3.89 -3.21
C ALA A 45 8.68 -3.58 -3.52
N ALA A 46 8.29 -3.59 -4.81
CA ALA A 46 6.91 -3.42 -5.24
C ALA A 46 5.99 -4.52 -4.68
N PHE A 47 6.44 -5.78 -4.67
CA PHE A 47 5.71 -6.89 -4.07
C PHE A 47 5.40 -6.64 -2.58
N PHE A 48 6.42 -6.30 -1.78
CA PHE A 48 6.24 -6.01 -0.36
C PHE A 48 5.39 -4.77 -0.13
N TRP A 49 5.56 -3.74 -0.97
CA TRP A 49 4.80 -2.49 -0.87
C TRP A 49 3.31 -2.72 -1.17
N ILE A 50 2.97 -3.47 -2.23
CA ILE A 50 1.59 -3.82 -2.58
C ILE A 50 0.94 -4.63 -1.45
N LEU A 51 1.67 -5.59 -0.86
CA LEU A 51 1.16 -6.36 0.27
C LEU A 51 0.97 -5.50 1.51
N PHE A 52 1.93 -4.63 1.80
CA PHE A 52 1.85 -3.71 2.92
C PHE A 52 0.63 -2.81 2.78
N PHE A 53 0.45 -2.12 1.64
CA PHE A 53 -0.75 -1.31 1.39
C PHE A 53 -2.02 -2.17 1.50
N SER A 54 -2.06 -3.34 0.87
CA SER A 54 -3.23 -4.24 0.92
C SER A 54 -3.61 -4.57 2.36
N SER A 55 -2.63 -4.76 3.25
CA SER A 55 -2.83 -5.03 4.68
C SER A 55 -3.45 -3.86 5.46
N LEU A 56 -3.33 -2.64 4.94
CA LEU A 56 -3.98 -1.45 5.51
C LEU A 56 -5.47 -1.38 5.15
N ILE A 57 -5.88 -2.07 4.08
CA ILE A 57 -7.27 -2.09 3.59
C ILE A 57 -8.02 -3.32 4.12
N VAL A 58 -7.41 -4.50 4.00
CA VAL A 58 -8.03 -5.80 4.29
C VAL A 58 -7.04 -6.75 4.98
N GLU A 59 -7.54 -7.81 5.60
CA GLU A 59 -6.69 -8.88 6.08
C GLU A 59 -6.10 -9.67 4.90
N VAL A 60 -4.77 -9.64 4.77
CA VAL A 60 -4.03 -10.32 3.69
C VAL A 60 -4.16 -11.83 3.83
N LYS A 61 -4.65 -12.49 2.77
CA LYS A 61 -4.70 -13.96 2.64
C LYS A 61 -3.81 -14.40 1.49
N ARG A 62 -3.77 -15.71 1.25
CA ARG A 62 -2.98 -16.33 0.17
C ARG A 62 -3.29 -15.71 -1.21
N ARG A 63 -4.54 -15.33 -1.45
CA ARG A 63 -4.95 -14.70 -2.73
C ARG A 63 -4.21 -13.39 -2.95
N GLU A 64 -4.17 -12.53 -1.94
CA GLU A 64 -3.53 -11.21 -2.02
C GLU A 64 -2.01 -11.36 -2.24
N VAL A 65 -1.38 -12.37 -1.63
CA VAL A 65 0.02 -12.74 -1.88
C VAL A 65 0.26 -13.11 -3.34
N VAL A 66 -0.58 -13.98 -3.91
CA VAL A 66 -0.46 -14.40 -5.31
C VAL A 66 -0.68 -13.21 -6.25
N VAL A 67 -1.68 -12.36 -5.97
CA VAL A 67 -1.95 -11.19 -6.82
C VAL A 67 -0.81 -10.18 -6.73
N ALA A 68 -0.28 -9.89 -5.54
CA ALA A 68 0.88 -9.01 -5.39
C ALA A 68 2.09 -9.54 -6.16
N LEU A 69 2.33 -10.85 -6.13
CA LEU A 69 3.40 -11.48 -6.91
C LEU A 69 3.20 -11.22 -8.40
N VAL A 70 2.01 -11.50 -8.93
CA VAL A 70 1.69 -11.27 -10.35
C VAL A 70 1.84 -9.78 -10.72
N LEU A 71 1.36 -8.87 -9.88
CA LEU A 71 1.47 -7.42 -10.09
C LEU A 71 2.91 -6.90 -10.03
N SER A 72 3.81 -7.63 -9.35
CA SER A 72 5.22 -7.28 -9.28
C SER A 72 6.04 -7.78 -10.48
N LEU A 73 5.54 -8.76 -11.25
CA LEU A 73 6.24 -9.34 -12.40
C LEU A 73 6.62 -8.31 -13.48
N PRO A 74 5.76 -7.35 -13.86
CA PRO A 74 6.13 -6.29 -14.82
C PRO A 74 7.43 -5.57 -14.46
N PHE A 75 7.66 -5.31 -13.17
CA PHE A 75 8.86 -4.64 -12.69
C PHE A 75 10.10 -5.54 -12.83
N ALA A 76 9.97 -6.86 -12.65
CA ALA A 76 11.07 -7.79 -12.87
C ALA A 76 11.40 -7.93 -14.37
N LEU A 77 10.36 -7.96 -15.21
CA LEU A 77 10.49 -8.06 -16.66
C LEU A 77 11.07 -6.78 -17.30
N ALA A 78 10.95 -5.64 -16.62
CA ALA A 78 11.57 -4.39 -17.08
C ALA A 78 13.10 -4.45 -17.18
N ALA A 79 13.78 -5.40 -16.53
CA ALA A 79 15.22 -5.64 -16.76
C ALA A 79 15.53 -6.27 -18.14
N ILE A 80 14.56 -6.92 -18.77
CA ILE A 80 14.78 -7.73 -19.97
C ILE A 80 14.70 -6.87 -21.25
N SER A 81 13.99 -5.74 -21.22
CA SER A 81 13.96 -4.80 -22.34
C SER A 81 14.09 -3.34 -21.88
N THR A 82 15.18 -2.70 -22.30
CA THR A 82 15.47 -1.27 -22.09
C THR A 82 14.44 -0.34 -22.73
N GLU A 83 13.67 -0.81 -23.72
CA GLU A 83 12.64 -0.02 -24.40
C GLU A 83 11.29 0.00 -23.67
N ALA A 84 11.12 -0.76 -22.60
CA ALA A 84 9.80 -0.96 -22.02
C ALA A 84 9.50 -0.06 -20.83
N PHE A 85 9.60 1.27 -21.05
CA PHE A 85 8.99 2.28 -20.18
C PHE A 85 7.50 1.99 -19.89
N ILE A 86 6.83 1.28 -20.80
CA ILE A 86 5.43 0.86 -20.64
C ILE A 86 5.22 -0.01 -19.39
N TRP A 87 6.20 -0.85 -18.98
CA TRP A 87 6.06 -1.69 -17.79
C TRP A 87 6.07 -0.88 -16.49
N TYR A 88 6.84 0.21 -16.47
CA TYR A 88 6.87 1.14 -15.34
C TYR A 88 5.58 1.96 -15.21
N GLY A 89 4.79 2.10 -16.28
CA GLY A 89 3.43 2.67 -16.22
C GLY A 89 2.36 1.63 -15.88
N LEU A 90 2.44 0.45 -16.52
CA LEU A 90 1.46 -0.63 -16.35
C LEU A 90 1.47 -1.23 -14.94
N GLY A 91 2.65 -1.43 -14.35
CA GLY A 91 2.79 -1.99 -13.00
C GLY A 91 2.05 -1.17 -11.94
N PRO A 92 2.35 0.13 -11.78
CA PRO A 92 1.65 1.00 -10.85
C PRO A 92 0.15 1.13 -11.14
N LEU A 93 -0.24 1.20 -12.43
CA LEU A 93 -1.65 1.27 -12.80
C LEU A 93 -2.42 0.00 -12.40
N ALA A 94 -1.84 -1.18 -12.66
CA ALA A 94 -2.43 -2.45 -12.27
C ALA A 94 -2.53 -2.59 -10.75
N ALA A 95 -1.49 -2.16 -10.02
CA ALA A 95 -1.50 -2.10 -8.57
C ALA A 95 -2.59 -1.15 -8.04
N LEU A 96 -2.73 0.04 -8.63
CA LEU A 96 -3.77 1.00 -8.28
C LEU A 96 -5.18 0.41 -8.47
N ILE A 97 -5.45 -0.21 -9.61
CA ILE A 97 -6.73 -0.87 -9.90
C ILE A 97 -7.01 -1.96 -8.86
N TRP A 98 -6.01 -2.76 -8.51
CA TRP A 98 -6.12 -3.80 -7.49
C TRP A 98 -6.44 -3.23 -6.10
N LEU A 99 -5.74 -2.17 -5.68
CA LEU A 99 -5.98 -1.50 -4.40
C LEU A 99 -7.39 -0.88 -4.34
N ILE A 100 -7.85 -0.25 -5.42
CA ILE A 100 -9.22 0.26 -5.54
C ILE A 100 -10.23 -0.88 -5.44
N TYR A 101 -9.94 -2.01 -6.08
CA TYR A 101 -10.80 -3.20 -6.01
C TYR A 101 -10.90 -3.76 -4.58
N LEU A 102 -9.78 -3.83 -3.84
CA LEU A 102 -9.78 -4.22 -2.43
C LEU A 102 -10.59 -3.24 -1.58
N ALA A 103 -10.37 -1.93 -1.76
CA ALA A 103 -11.10 -0.90 -1.04
C ALA A 103 -12.60 -0.92 -1.36
N LYS A 104 -12.98 -1.13 -2.63
CA LYS A 104 -14.38 -1.32 -3.04
C LYS A 104 -15.03 -2.49 -2.28
N ARG A 105 -14.32 -3.59 -2.10
CA ARG A 105 -14.83 -4.74 -1.32
C ARG A 105 -14.97 -4.41 0.17
N ALA A 106 -14.00 -3.70 0.75
CA ALA A 106 -14.03 -3.31 2.16
C ALA A 106 -15.15 -2.31 2.47
N TYR A 107 -15.34 -1.29 1.62
CA TYR A 107 -16.32 -0.22 1.84
C TYR A 107 -17.67 -0.44 1.13
N VAL A 108 -17.83 -1.55 0.41
CA VAL A 108 -19.05 -1.94 -0.34
C VAL A 108 -19.53 -0.83 -1.30
N SER A 109 -18.60 0.01 -1.80
CA SER A 109 -18.89 1.11 -2.72
C SER A 109 -17.63 1.43 -3.53
N LEU A 110 -17.80 1.50 -4.86
CA LEU A 110 -16.70 1.85 -5.76
C LEU A 110 -16.22 3.27 -5.51
N LEU A 111 -17.14 4.22 -5.33
CA LEU A 111 -16.80 5.62 -5.05
C LEU A 111 -16.01 5.74 -3.75
N LYS A 112 -16.45 5.08 -2.66
CA LYS A 112 -15.71 5.08 -1.40
C LYS A 112 -14.34 4.42 -1.55
N GLY A 113 -14.25 3.32 -2.30
CA GLY A 113 -12.98 2.65 -2.58
C GLY A 113 -11.98 3.54 -3.33
N ILE A 114 -12.43 4.21 -4.40
CA ILE A 114 -11.63 5.17 -5.16
C ILE A 114 -11.16 6.31 -4.26
N LEU A 115 -12.10 6.95 -3.55
CA LEU A 115 -11.78 8.08 -2.67
C LEU A 115 -10.81 7.68 -1.57
N PHE A 116 -10.96 6.50 -0.97
CA PHE A 116 -10.05 6.01 0.07
C PHE A 116 -8.62 5.85 -0.47
N VAL A 117 -8.46 5.14 -1.59
CA VAL A 117 -7.13 4.87 -2.16
C VAL A 117 -6.46 6.15 -2.63
N LEU A 118 -7.18 6.99 -3.39
CA LEU A 118 -6.62 8.24 -3.90
C LEU A 118 -6.30 9.22 -2.76
N SER A 119 -7.18 9.38 -1.77
CA SER A 119 -6.90 10.27 -0.64
C SER A 119 -5.71 9.77 0.19
N THR A 120 -5.59 8.45 0.37
CA THR A 120 -4.45 7.84 1.07
C THR A 120 -3.14 8.09 0.32
N LEU A 121 -3.12 7.87 -1.00
CA LEU A 121 -1.93 8.11 -1.83
C LEU A 121 -1.54 9.58 -1.84
N TRP A 122 -2.49 10.50 -2.03
CA TRP A 122 -2.21 11.93 -2.02
C TRP A 122 -1.72 12.42 -0.66
N LEU A 123 -2.36 12.00 0.43
CA LEU A 123 -1.91 12.35 1.79
C LEU A 123 -0.51 11.77 2.06
N HIS A 124 -0.26 10.53 1.64
CA HIS A 124 1.07 9.93 1.73
C HIS A 124 2.13 10.75 0.98
N VAL A 125 1.88 11.18 -0.25
CA VAL A 125 2.80 12.04 -1.01
C VAL A 125 3.01 13.38 -0.30
N LEU A 126 1.95 14.03 0.18
CA LEU A 126 2.05 15.28 0.93
C LEU A 126 2.88 15.12 2.20
N MET A 127 2.72 14.01 2.92
CA MET A 127 3.52 13.69 4.10
C MET A 127 5.00 13.50 3.75
N LEU A 128 5.31 12.82 2.64
CA LEU A 128 6.69 12.68 2.17
C LEU A 128 7.30 14.04 1.80
N VAL A 129 6.55 14.91 1.11
CA VAL A 129 7.01 16.28 0.81
C VAL A 129 7.25 17.06 2.11
N ALA A 130 6.35 16.96 3.09
CA ALA A 130 6.54 17.61 4.39
C ALA A 130 7.78 17.09 5.12
N VAL A 131 8.00 15.76 5.15
CA VAL A 131 9.21 15.16 5.72
C VAL A 131 10.45 15.65 4.99
N ASP A 132 10.42 15.74 3.66
CA ASP A 132 11.54 16.23 2.88
C ASP A 132 11.89 17.69 3.20
N VAL A 133 10.89 18.57 3.23
CA VAL A 133 11.07 19.98 3.61
C VAL A 133 11.63 20.10 5.04
N LEU A 134 11.09 19.34 5.99
CA LEU A 134 11.52 19.38 7.40
C LEU A 134 12.93 18.83 7.61
N THR A 135 13.37 17.89 6.76
CA THR A 135 14.71 17.31 6.81
C THR A 135 15.73 18.09 5.97
N GLY A 136 15.32 19.16 5.29
CA GLY A 136 16.20 19.98 4.46
C GLY A 136 16.53 19.33 3.10
N GLY A 137 15.63 18.51 2.57
CA GLY A 137 15.75 17.87 1.27
C GLY A 137 16.43 16.50 1.29
N VAL A 138 16.37 15.76 2.41
CA VAL A 138 17.04 14.45 2.52
C VAL A 138 16.44 13.44 1.55
N LEU A 139 15.12 13.41 1.38
CA LEU A 139 14.45 12.52 0.43
C LEU A 139 14.75 12.95 -1.01
N THR A 140 14.65 14.24 -1.32
CA THR A 140 14.99 14.77 -2.66
C THR A 140 16.42 14.41 -3.05
N ARG A 141 17.40 14.67 -2.16
CA ARG A 141 18.80 14.26 -2.41
C ARG A 141 18.91 12.75 -2.58
N ALA A 142 18.22 11.97 -1.76
CA ALA A 142 18.23 10.53 -1.85
C ALA A 142 17.62 10.00 -3.17
N TYR A 143 16.59 10.68 -3.71
CA TYR A 143 16.01 10.38 -5.02
C TYR A 143 16.90 10.85 -6.19
N ASP A 144 17.50 12.03 -6.11
CA ASP A 144 18.38 12.60 -7.14
C ASP A 144 19.66 11.78 -7.30
N LEU A 145 20.20 11.31 -6.17
CA LEU A 145 21.34 10.41 -6.14
C LEU A 145 20.94 9.00 -6.61
N GLY A 146 19.64 8.70 -6.61
CA GLY A 146 19.05 7.51 -7.18
C GLY A 146 19.58 6.21 -6.57
N LEU A 147 19.51 5.14 -7.36
CA LEU A 147 20.05 3.82 -7.05
C LEU A 147 21.58 3.79 -7.16
N ASN A 148 22.28 4.83 -6.68
CA ASN A 148 23.72 4.92 -6.76
C ASN A 148 24.38 3.94 -5.78
N PRO A 149 25.23 3.02 -6.26
CA PRO A 149 25.86 1.99 -5.45
C PRO A 149 26.85 2.54 -4.40
N LEU A 150 27.21 3.83 -4.43
CA LEU A 150 28.07 4.47 -3.42
C LEU A 150 27.28 5.11 -2.27
N GLN A 151 25.97 5.30 -2.41
CA GLN A 151 25.10 5.88 -1.39
C GLN A 151 23.96 4.95 -1.02
N ARG A 152 24.32 3.69 -0.74
CA ARG A 152 23.38 2.58 -0.52
C ARG A 152 22.40 2.81 0.63
N TRP A 153 22.76 3.67 1.59
CA TRP A 153 21.97 4.00 2.79
C TRP A 153 20.68 4.78 2.50
N ASN A 154 20.59 5.41 1.32
CA ASN A 154 19.42 6.17 0.90
C ASN A 154 18.16 5.30 0.78
N ILE A 155 18.31 4.05 0.31
CA ILE A 155 17.15 3.19 0.04
C ILE A 155 16.41 2.76 1.32
N PRO A 156 17.09 2.28 2.38
CA PRO A 156 16.41 2.02 3.63
C PRO A 156 15.74 3.24 4.25
N ILE A 157 16.37 4.41 4.16
CA ILE A 157 15.82 5.65 4.70
C ILE A 157 14.55 6.05 3.94
N ILE A 158 14.59 6.05 2.61
CA ILE A 158 13.41 6.33 1.77
C ILE A 158 12.32 5.31 2.05
N THR A 159 12.65 4.02 2.09
CA THR A 159 11.66 2.94 2.29
C THR A 159 11.00 3.04 3.66
N LEU A 160 11.76 3.40 4.70
CA LEU A 160 11.23 3.63 6.03
C LEU A 160 10.29 4.85 6.05
N ALA A 161 10.72 5.98 5.49
CA ALA A 161 9.90 7.19 5.42
C ALA A 161 8.61 6.95 4.62
N ASP A 162 8.71 6.26 3.49
CA ASP A 162 7.60 5.84 2.63
C ASP A 162 6.59 4.97 3.40
N ALA A 163 7.06 3.89 4.02
CA ALA A 163 6.19 2.96 4.73
C ALA A 163 5.51 3.61 5.95
N VAL A 164 6.22 4.48 6.68
CA VAL A 164 5.66 5.21 7.82
C VAL A 164 4.63 6.25 7.34
N ALA A 165 4.95 7.04 6.32
CA ALA A 165 4.03 8.02 5.75
C ALA A 165 2.77 7.34 5.22
N LEU A 166 2.91 6.18 4.56
CA LEU A 166 1.78 5.42 4.05
C LEU A 166 0.89 4.87 5.16
N LEU A 167 1.48 4.32 6.22
CA LEU A 167 0.76 3.83 7.39
C LEU A 167 -0.07 4.94 8.03
N VAL A 168 0.56 6.09 8.29
CA VAL A 168 -0.11 7.23 8.94
C VAL A 168 -1.20 7.78 8.03
N ALA A 169 -0.93 7.94 6.73
CA ALA A 169 -1.93 8.42 5.77
C ALA A 169 -3.16 7.51 5.74
N ALA A 170 -2.96 6.19 5.71
CA ALA A 170 -4.06 5.23 5.69
C ALA A 170 -4.89 5.28 6.99
N GLU A 171 -4.26 5.38 8.16
CA GLU A 171 -4.97 5.47 9.44
C GLU A 171 -5.74 6.80 9.57
N VAL A 172 -5.17 7.92 9.11
CA VAL A 172 -5.85 9.22 9.07
C VAL A 172 -7.08 9.16 8.16
N VAL A 173 -6.93 8.68 6.93
CA VAL A 173 -8.04 8.58 5.97
C VAL A 173 -9.10 7.60 6.47
N ASN A 174 -8.71 6.47 7.04
CA ASN A 174 -9.66 5.52 7.65
C ASN A 174 -10.45 6.19 8.80
N GLY A 175 -9.78 6.98 9.64
CA GLY A 175 -10.42 7.80 10.67
C GLY A 175 -11.48 8.75 10.09
N LEU A 176 -11.16 9.47 9.02
CA LEU A 176 -12.10 10.37 8.32
C LEU A 176 -13.29 9.61 7.72
N PHE A 177 -13.06 8.43 7.13
CA PHE A 177 -14.11 7.62 6.52
C PHE A 177 -15.10 7.05 7.54
N ARG A 178 -14.66 6.80 8.78
CA ARG A 178 -15.56 6.40 9.88
C ARG A 178 -16.54 7.50 10.28
N LEU A 179 -16.14 8.76 10.10
CA LEU A 179 -17.00 9.92 10.37
C LEU A 179 -18.02 10.16 9.23
N TRP A 180 -17.87 9.49 8.09
CA TRP A 180 -18.78 9.66 6.96
C TRP A 180 -20.12 8.95 7.23
N PRO A 181 -21.24 9.68 7.37
CA PRO A 181 -22.55 9.08 7.62
C PRO A 181 -22.94 8.19 6.44
N SER A 182 -23.06 6.90 6.69
CA SER A 182 -23.64 5.97 5.73
C SER A 182 -25.15 6.01 5.93
N LYS A 183 -25.93 6.44 4.92
CA LYS A 183 -27.39 6.31 4.96
C LYS A 183 -27.74 4.87 5.37
N PRO A 184 -28.62 4.64 6.36
CA PRO A 184 -29.13 3.31 6.62
C PRO A 184 -29.77 2.81 5.32
N ARG A 185 -29.31 1.64 4.86
CA ARG A 185 -29.89 0.99 3.69
C ARG A 185 -31.35 0.72 4.05
N ALA A 186 -32.30 1.32 3.33
CA ALA A 186 -33.72 1.03 3.52
C ALA A 186 -33.88 -0.50 3.40
N GLY A 187 -34.12 -1.15 4.54
CA GLY A 187 -34.49 -2.56 4.54
C GLY A 187 -35.81 -2.70 3.78
N PRO A 188 -36.08 -3.88 3.19
CA PRO A 188 -37.37 -4.14 2.59
C PRO A 188 -38.43 -3.84 3.66
N GLN A 189 -39.31 -2.88 3.38
CA GLN A 189 -40.50 -2.65 4.19
C GLN A 189 -41.31 -3.95 4.13
N THR A 190 -41.15 -4.80 5.14
CA THR A 190 -42.13 -5.84 5.43
C THR A 190 -43.42 -5.11 5.77
N SER A 191 -44.28 -4.96 4.76
CA SER A 191 -45.66 -4.56 4.89
C SER A 191 -46.30 -5.47 5.92
N ARG A 192 -46.40 -4.98 7.16
CA ARG A 192 -47.06 -5.68 8.26
C ARG A 192 -48.53 -5.36 8.11
N THR A 193 -49.22 -6.13 7.26
CA THR A 193 -50.68 -6.16 7.21
C THR A 193 -51.19 -6.75 8.53
N THR A 194 -51.53 -5.89 9.48
CA THR A 194 -52.38 -6.26 10.61
C THR A 194 -53.80 -6.49 10.09
N ILE A 195 -54.15 -7.76 9.91
CA ILE A 195 -55.54 -8.22 9.82
C ILE A 195 -56.12 -8.04 11.23
N LYS A 196 -57.18 -7.23 11.34
CA LYS A 196 -58.02 -7.14 12.54
C LYS A 196 -59.09 -8.21 12.41
N GLU A 197 -59.16 -9.11 13.39
CA GLU A 197 -60.36 -9.87 13.74
C GLU A 197 -61.34 -8.98 14.53
#